data_AF-A0A250ILE1-F1
#
_entry.id   AF-A0A250ILE1-F1
#
_cell.length_a   1.000
_cell.length_b   1.000
_cell.length_c   1.000
_cell.angle_alpha   90.00
_cell.angle_beta   90.00
_cell.angle_gamma   90.00
#
_symmetry.space_group_name_H-M   'P 1'
#
loop_
_entity.id
_entity.type
_entity.pdbx_description
1 polymer ?
#
loop_
_entity_poly.entity_id
_entity_poly.type
_entity_poly.pdbx_seq_one_letter_code
_entity_poly.pdbx_strand_id
1 'polypeptide(L)'
;MILGSIAVVSALLASTTPVMPVRVGNALTLPAQRHAVRIDTGEGHAPTWLLAIQQEGEEGRGLSFYRSDDEGRTFRFSAAIQPDASHADRADLIAVGRDVALVYSWESPSLKASSRHDVYFQWWRYRPGSHDWAPERAVRIFNADDSTAYTRALLARDSLGRLWVQAFRLTSEGGSAAVLSVSTDGGASFQRQPDLGRVKRRGGGRLLSVGSKLVFLYAMHDGFEPTRMRIREDSAPLEEWSPVRDAFSDGIYHGAALSAVADGQGGMHLVYKDEMERLYYRHFDGSSFGSRTLLESSRDWAMQPAITRVGDVLYVFYNVMREPHDSYAIHVRTLKNGQFSEPVVLDTKETYKGYPNALETLPGDVSEVLCFFGEAPDDNSRGHMVRVKLDTPGGGSDEDEDEDPPPPPGQTLFTDSFSRDSSSGLGPDWSLRGLWLAHGKYAVSDLDNPDGDNQALASPSRCRDCQAEAWLQAFAVDEAGVMLRAQEDASYALVFLPSGRIQIRRYHEGGHTVLGEASSGRPSAWEGATFTLAAWGTSPVRLAASVNGQVRLRVTDASPAAIQTPGRAGLFTPIAGVWFDDFLVRELNVP
;
A
#
# COMPACT_ATOMS: atom_id res chain seq x y z
N MET A 1 -37.10 -35.88 9.47
CA MET A 1 -35.97 -36.54 8.80
C MET A 1 -35.14 -35.43 8.18
N ILE A 2 -33.95 -35.22 8.74
CA ILE A 2 -33.09 -34.05 8.58
C ILE A 2 -32.31 -34.22 7.25
N LEU A 3 -32.43 -33.26 6.34
CA LEU A 3 -31.47 -33.07 5.26
C LEU A 3 -30.69 -31.81 5.59
N GLY A 4 -29.51 -32.00 6.16
CA GLY A 4 -28.56 -30.94 6.45
C GLY A 4 -27.94 -30.44 5.16
N SER A 5 -28.10 -29.15 4.91
CA SER A 5 -27.28 -28.44 3.93
C SER A 5 -25.87 -28.32 4.50
N ILE A 6 -24.94 -29.04 3.89
CA ILE A 6 -23.51 -28.92 4.17
C ILE A 6 -23.08 -27.53 3.66
N ALA A 7 -22.86 -26.61 4.59
CA ALA A 7 -22.14 -25.38 4.31
C ALA A 7 -20.68 -25.75 4.04
N VAL A 8 -20.27 -25.66 2.78
CA VAL A 8 -18.85 -25.72 2.41
C VAL A 8 -18.23 -24.43 2.92
N VAL A 9 -17.54 -24.51 4.06
CA VAL A 9 -16.64 -23.46 4.54
C VAL A 9 -15.39 -23.56 3.67
N SER A 10 -15.38 -22.81 2.57
CA SER A 10 -14.13 -22.52 1.87
C SER A 10 -13.32 -21.61 2.79
N ALA A 11 -12.27 -22.15 3.41
CA ALA A 11 -11.26 -21.34 4.06
C ALA A 11 -10.55 -20.54 2.96
N LEU A 12 -10.98 -19.30 2.75
CA LEU A 12 -10.28 -18.33 1.92
C LEU A 12 -8.95 -18.02 2.61
N LEU A 13 -7.86 -18.60 2.10
CA LEU A 13 -6.52 -18.16 2.44
C LEU A 13 -6.29 -16.82 1.73
N ALA A 14 -6.72 -15.74 2.36
CA ALA A 14 -6.35 -14.40 1.90
C ALA A 14 -4.82 -14.24 2.05
N SER A 15 -4.13 -14.11 0.92
CA SER A 15 -2.70 -13.87 0.89
C SER A 15 -2.42 -12.40 1.21
N THR A 16 -1.69 -12.13 2.29
CA THR A 16 -1.21 -10.78 2.56
C THR A 16 0.16 -10.54 1.96
N THR A 17 0.23 -9.51 1.11
CA THR A 17 1.45 -9.13 0.39
C THR A 17 1.84 -7.72 0.82
N PRO A 18 2.99 -7.56 1.49
CA PRO A 18 3.58 -6.26 1.70
C PRO A 18 3.90 -5.57 0.38
N VAL A 19 3.46 -4.33 0.30
CA VAL A 19 3.47 -3.50 -0.89
C VAL A 19 4.66 -2.54 -0.85
N MET A 20 4.84 -1.80 0.24
CA MET A 20 5.94 -0.82 0.40
C MET A 20 6.16 -0.42 1.87
N PRO A 21 7.35 0.06 2.26
CA PRO A 21 7.60 0.57 3.60
C PRO A 21 6.78 1.82 3.94
N VAL A 22 6.38 1.92 5.21
CA VAL A 22 5.61 3.05 5.77
C VAL A 22 6.11 3.38 7.18
N ARG A 23 6.00 4.66 7.58
CA ARG A 23 6.60 5.17 8.82
C ARG A 23 6.00 4.59 10.10
N VAL A 24 4.69 4.46 10.14
CA VAL A 24 3.92 4.00 11.30
C VAL A 24 2.80 3.09 10.79
N GLY A 25 2.33 2.16 11.63
CA GLY A 25 1.23 1.26 11.29
C GLY A 25 -0.03 1.98 10.77
N ASN A 26 -0.22 3.27 11.10
CA ASN A 26 -1.30 4.12 10.58
C ASN A 26 -0.98 4.81 9.24
N ALA A 27 -0.34 4.09 8.32
CA ALA A 27 0.20 4.66 7.08
C ALA A 27 -0.84 5.39 6.20
N LEU A 28 -2.07 4.85 6.14
CA LEU A 28 -3.24 5.47 5.52
C LEU A 28 -4.02 6.16 6.64
N THR A 29 -3.52 7.31 7.08
CA THR A 29 -3.85 7.90 8.40
C THR A 29 -5.32 8.18 8.65
N LEU A 30 -6.18 8.23 7.63
CA LEU A 30 -7.61 8.49 7.79
C LEU A 30 -8.45 7.67 6.81
N PRO A 31 -9.42 6.88 7.32
CA PRO A 31 -10.37 6.16 6.47
C PRO A 31 -11.37 7.07 5.73
N ALA A 32 -11.51 8.32 6.21
CA ALA A 32 -12.38 9.32 5.59
C ALA A 32 -11.83 9.89 4.27
N GLN A 33 -10.57 9.64 3.93
CA GLN A 33 -9.92 10.07 2.68
C GLN A 33 -9.72 8.85 1.74
N ARG A 34 -9.76 9.11 0.43
CA ARG A 34 -9.43 8.12 -0.60
C ARG A 34 -7.96 8.23 -0.92
N HIS A 35 -7.21 7.18 -0.62
CA HIS A 35 -5.77 7.13 -0.94
C HIS A 35 -5.49 6.34 -2.22
N ALA A 36 -6.51 5.78 -2.86
CA ALA A 36 -6.38 5.00 -4.07
C ALA A 36 -7.40 5.42 -5.15
N VAL A 37 -7.02 5.24 -6.41
CA VAL A 37 -7.92 5.27 -7.58
C VAL A 37 -7.60 4.10 -8.52
N ARG A 38 -8.63 3.55 -9.16
CA ARG A 38 -8.51 2.60 -10.28
C ARG A 38 -8.99 3.29 -11.55
N ILE A 39 -8.20 3.22 -12.61
CA ILE A 39 -8.39 3.98 -13.84
C ILE A 39 -8.38 3.01 -15.00
N ASP A 40 -9.47 2.97 -15.76
CA ASP A 40 -9.48 2.32 -17.07
C ASP A 40 -8.73 3.21 -18.07
N THR A 41 -7.55 2.75 -18.47
CA THR A 41 -6.67 3.43 -19.40
C THR A 41 -7.05 3.16 -20.87
N GLY A 42 -7.93 2.19 -21.11
CA GLY A 42 -8.41 1.75 -22.43
C GLY A 42 -7.37 0.98 -23.24
N GLU A 43 -7.66 0.81 -24.54
CA GLU A 43 -6.72 0.26 -25.53
C GLU A 43 -6.25 -1.17 -25.26
N GLY A 44 -7.04 -1.95 -24.51
CA GLY A 44 -6.74 -3.34 -24.16
C GLY A 44 -5.74 -3.49 -23.02
N HIS A 45 -5.35 -2.39 -22.36
CA HIS A 45 -4.55 -2.45 -21.15
C HIS A 45 -5.39 -2.83 -19.92
N ALA A 46 -4.77 -3.56 -19.00
CA ALA A 46 -5.35 -3.76 -17.68
C ALA A 46 -5.52 -2.39 -16.99
N PRO A 47 -6.61 -2.18 -16.25
CA PRO A 47 -6.83 -1.00 -15.44
C PRO A 47 -5.67 -0.73 -14.48
N THR A 48 -5.21 0.51 -14.48
CA THR A 48 -4.09 0.95 -13.64
C THR A 48 -4.62 1.43 -12.30
N TRP A 49 -3.94 1.04 -11.23
CA TRP A 49 -4.20 1.55 -9.89
C TRP A 49 -3.12 2.55 -9.49
N LEU A 50 -3.53 3.67 -8.89
CA LEU A 50 -2.63 4.63 -8.27
C LEU A 50 -2.95 4.74 -6.78
N LEU A 51 -1.94 4.59 -5.93
CA LEU A 51 -2.02 4.84 -4.49
C LEU A 51 -1.15 6.03 -4.09
N ALA A 52 -1.72 6.97 -3.36
CA ALA A 52 -0.99 8.06 -2.73
C ALA A 52 -0.59 7.68 -1.30
N ILE A 53 0.71 7.54 -1.07
CA ILE A 53 1.27 7.07 0.21
C ILE A 53 2.26 8.10 0.71
N GLN A 54 2.16 8.45 1.99
CA GLN A 54 3.21 9.20 2.68
C GLN A 54 4.31 8.23 3.11
N GLN A 55 5.49 8.39 2.53
CA GLN A 55 6.72 7.77 3.02
C GLN A 55 7.54 8.76 3.85
N GLU A 56 8.08 8.26 4.96
CA GLU A 56 9.12 8.95 5.74
C GLU A 56 10.21 7.92 6.12
N GLY A 57 11.40 8.36 6.55
CA GLY A 57 12.55 7.47 6.85
C GLY A 57 13.68 7.60 5.82
N GLU A 58 14.61 6.64 5.77
CA GLU A 58 15.80 6.69 4.88
C GLU A 58 15.43 6.66 3.39
N GLU A 59 14.33 5.99 3.02
CA GLU A 59 13.76 6.04 1.66
C GLU A 59 12.92 7.32 1.41
N GLY A 60 12.69 8.16 2.43
CA GLY A 60 11.60 9.14 2.54
C GLY A 60 11.39 10.02 1.31
N ARG A 61 10.35 9.70 0.53
CA ARG A 61 9.93 10.45 -0.68
C ARG A 61 8.82 11.47 -0.42
N GLY A 62 8.46 11.69 0.84
CA GLY A 62 7.26 12.44 1.21
C GLY A 62 5.99 11.75 0.70
N LEU A 63 5.00 12.53 0.28
CA LEU A 63 3.77 12.01 -0.32
C LEU A 63 4.04 11.66 -1.79
N SER A 64 3.82 10.41 -2.18
CA SER A 64 4.15 9.90 -3.51
C SER A 64 3.07 8.97 -4.06
N PHE A 65 2.99 8.90 -5.39
CA PHE A 65 2.23 7.92 -6.12
C PHE A 65 2.98 6.61 -6.30
N TYR A 66 2.24 5.53 -6.09
CA TYR A 66 2.62 4.16 -6.44
C TYR A 66 1.62 3.62 -7.43
N ARG A 67 2.13 2.89 -8.41
CA ARG A 67 1.38 2.41 -9.56
C ARG A 67 1.39 0.90 -9.63
N SER A 68 0.23 0.33 -9.93
CA SER A 68 0.06 -1.07 -10.32
C SER A 68 -0.60 -1.14 -11.69
N ASP A 69 -0.07 -1.99 -12.57
CA ASP A 69 -0.64 -2.30 -13.89
C ASP A 69 -1.19 -3.74 -13.95
N ASP A 70 -1.35 -4.36 -12.78
CA ASP A 70 -1.75 -5.74 -12.59
C ASP A 70 -2.90 -5.82 -11.57
N GLU A 71 -3.88 -4.91 -11.70
CA GLU A 71 -5.09 -4.86 -10.88
C GLU A 71 -4.84 -4.76 -9.36
N GLY A 72 -3.81 -4.02 -8.98
CA GLY A 72 -3.44 -3.81 -7.59
C GLY A 72 -2.66 -4.97 -6.96
N ARG A 73 -2.06 -5.85 -7.76
CA ARG A 73 -1.24 -6.98 -7.25
C ARG A 73 0.15 -6.56 -6.82
N THR A 74 0.85 -5.80 -7.65
CA THR A 74 2.18 -5.28 -7.36
C THR A 74 2.22 -3.78 -7.58
N PHE A 75 2.97 -3.07 -6.72
CA PHE A 75 3.10 -1.62 -6.81
C PHE A 75 4.56 -1.21 -6.94
N ARG A 76 4.81 -0.26 -7.84
CA ARG A 76 6.10 0.41 -7.98
C ARG A 76 5.93 1.91 -7.78
N PHE A 77 6.99 2.56 -7.31
CA PHE A 77 7.03 4.02 -7.27
C PHE A 77 6.79 4.59 -8.68
N SER A 78 5.93 5.59 -8.79
CA SER A 78 5.64 6.30 -10.04
C SER A 78 6.18 7.72 -9.99
N ALA A 79 5.73 8.55 -9.05
CA ALA A 79 6.14 9.95 -8.97
C ALA A 79 5.87 10.56 -7.59
N ALA A 80 6.60 11.63 -7.25
CA ALA A 80 6.35 12.38 -6.01
C ALA A 80 5.21 13.41 -6.20
N ILE A 81 4.35 13.54 -5.18
CA ILE A 81 3.29 14.56 -5.09
C ILE A 81 3.79 15.75 -4.24
N GLN A 82 4.28 15.45 -3.02
CA GLN A 82 4.98 16.36 -2.14
C GLN A 82 6.33 15.71 -1.78
N PRO A 83 7.43 16.06 -2.46
CA PRO A 83 8.72 15.38 -2.29
C PRO A 83 9.41 15.71 -0.96
N ASP A 84 9.01 16.78 -0.25
CA ASP A 84 9.58 17.10 1.05
C ASP A 84 9.08 16.11 2.12
N ALA A 85 9.92 15.14 2.46
CA ALA A 85 9.63 14.11 3.45
C ALA A 85 9.44 14.61 4.88
N SER A 86 9.73 15.89 5.17
CA SER A 86 9.40 16.50 6.46
C SER A 86 7.95 17.01 6.54
N HIS A 87 7.21 17.01 5.42
CA HIS A 87 5.75 17.12 5.43
C HIS A 87 5.12 15.81 5.91
N ALA A 88 4.00 15.91 6.62
CA ALA A 88 3.13 14.77 6.92
C ALA A 88 1.83 14.88 6.11
N ASP A 89 1.92 15.18 4.82
CA ASP A 89 0.75 15.42 3.99
C ASP A 89 0.03 14.11 3.64
N ARG A 90 -1.27 14.17 3.41
CA ARG A 90 -2.09 13.04 2.92
C ARG A 90 -3.06 13.52 1.86
N ALA A 91 -3.38 12.63 0.93
CA ALA A 91 -4.21 12.95 -0.21
C ALA A 91 -5.65 12.45 -0.04
N ASP A 92 -6.57 13.11 -0.73
CA ASP A 92 -7.87 12.55 -1.11
C ASP A 92 -8.00 12.64 -2.64
N LEU A 93 -8.19 11.49 -3.28
CA LEU A 93 -8.10 11.31 -4.73
C LEU A 93 -9.47 11.05 -5.37
N ILE A 94 -9.67 11.50 -6.61
CA ILE A 94 -10.74 11.02 -7.50
C ILE A 94 -10.20 10.78 -8.91
N ALA A 95 -10.69 9.73 -9.57
CA ALA A 95 -10.52 9.55 -11.01
C ALA A 95 -11.55 10.40 -11.77
N VAL A 96 -11.12 11.10 -12.82
CA VAL A 96 -11.98 11.87 -13.71
C VAL A 96 -11.65 11.48 -15.16
N GLY A 97 -12.40 10.51 -15.68
CA GLY A 97 -12.02 9.84 -16.92
C GLY A 97 -10.69 9.11 -16.72
N ARG A 98 -9.68 9.43 -17.56
CA ARG A 98 -8.32 8.90 -17.43
C ARG A 98 -7.43 9.74 -16.50
N ASP A 99 -7.85 10.94 -16.11
CA ASP A 99 -7.06 11.84 -15.25
C ASP A 99 -7.33 11.58 -13.77
N VAL A 100 -6.43 12.09 -12.91
CA VAL A 100 -6.61 12.09 -11.46
C VAL A 100 -6.65 13.53 -10.96
N ALA A 101 -7.69 13.86 -10.22
CA ALA A 101 -7.74 15.07 -9.41
C ALA A 101 -7.47 14.70 -7.96
N LEU A 102 -6.61 15.47 -7.30
CA LEU A 102 -6.29 15.25 -5.89
C LEU A 102 -6.24 16.55 -5.11
N VAL A 103 -6.51 16.42 -3.82
CA VAL A 103 -6.20 17.43 -2.80
C VAL A 103 -5.26 16.82 -1.79
N TYR A 104 -4.30 17.59 -1.27
CA TYR A 104 -3.44 17.16 -0.16
C TYR A 104 -3.26 18.27 0.88
N SER A 105 -3.07 17.83 2.12
CA SER A 105 -2.91 18.69 3.30
C SER A 105 -2.23 17.93 4.45
N TRP A 106 -1.73 18.67 5.43
CA TRP A 106 -1.11 18.10 6.63
C TRP A 106 -2.06 17.17 7.42
N GLU A 107 -1.57 15.98 7.76
CA GLU A 107 -2.23 15.03 8.65
C GLU A 107 -1.22 14.29 9.53
N SER A 108 -1.29 14.56 10.84
CA SER A 108 -0.43 13.96 11.86
C SER A 108 -1.24 13.82 13.15
N PRO A 109 -0.82 13.05 14.18
CA PRO A 109 -1.55 12.97 15.45
C PRO A 109 -1.78 14.32 16.13
N SER A 110 -0.91 15.31 15.88
CA SER A 110 -1.08 16.68 16.37
C SER A 110 -1.15 17.70 15.23
N LEU A 111 -1.85 18.81 15.50
CA LEU A 111 -1.94 19.96 14.62
C LEU A 111 -1.54 21.22 15.39
N LYS A 112 -0.63 22.00 14.83
CA LYS A 112 -0.25 23.33 15.31
C LYS A 112 -0.29 24.32 14.16
N ALA A 113 -0.40 25.62 14.47
CA ALA A 113 -0.23 26.66 13.47
C ALA A 113 1.16 26.55 12.80
N SER A 114 1.20 26.73 11.48
CA SER A 114 2.41 26.59 10.68
C SER A 114 2.12 27.01 9.25
N SER A 115 3.00 27.84 8.68
CA SER A 115 3.03 28.16 7.25
C SER A 115 3.23 26.96 6.32
N ARG A 116 3.49 25.76 6.86
CA ARG A 116 3.62 24.50 6.11
C ARG A 116 2.31 23.74 5.95
N HIS A 117 1.25 24.12 6.68
CA HIS A 117 -0.01 23.37 6.73
C HIS A 117 -1.05 23.94 5.76
N ASP A 118 -0.62 24.24 4.54
CA ASP A 118 -1.47 24.67 3.42
C ASP A 118 -2.39 23.53 2.92
N VAL A 119 -3.36 23.88 2.07
CA VAL A 119 -4.12 22.92 1.27
C VAL A 119 -3.86 23.17 -0.21
N TYR A 120 -3.54 22.10 -0.94
CA TYR A 120 -3.24 22.15 -2.37
C TYR A 120 -4.16 21.24 -3.16
N PHE A 121 -4.53 21.68 -4.35
CA PHE A 121 -5.13 20.85 -5.38
C PHE A 121 -4.18 20.66 -6.55
N GLN A 122 -4.24 19.49 -7.19
CA GLN A 122 -3.43 19.20 -8.36
C GLN A 122 -4.14 18.24 -9.31
N TRP A 123 -4.03 18.51 -10.60
CA TRP A 123 -4.34 17.54 -11.65
C TRP A 123 -3.12 16.71 -11.99
N TRP A 124 -3.37 15.43 -12.23
CA TRP A 124 -2.43 14.49 -12.83
C TRP A 124 -3.04 14.00 -14.13
N ARG A 125 -2.44 14.40 -15.24
CA ARG A 125 -2.98 14.21 -16.59
C ARG A 125 -2.41 12.95 -17.20
N TYR A 126 -3.30 12.07 -17.68
CA TYR A 126 -2.89 10.89 -18.40
C TYR A 126 -2.26 11.27 -19.75
N ARG A 127 -1.15 10.61 -20.07
CA ARG A 127 -0.36 10.78 -21.29
C ARG A 127 -0.41 9.45 -22.05
N PRO A 128 -1.26 9.32 -23.09
CA PRO A 128 -1.40 8.07 -23.82
C PRO A 128 -0.07 7.56 -24.40
N GLY A 129 0.77 8.46 -24.92
CA GLY A 129 2.04 8.07 -25.54
C GLY A 129 3.08 7.46 -24.59
N SER A 130 3.02 7.77 -23.29
CA SER A 130 3.87 7.14 -22.26
C SER A 130 3.10 6.18 -21.36
N HIS A 131 1.79 6.03 -21.60
CA HIS A 131 0.87 5.31 -20.73
C HIS A 131 1.01 5.71 -19.25
N ASP A 132 1.22 6.99 -18.93
CA ASP A 132 1.55 7.46 -17.58
C ASP A 132 0.92 8.81 -17.24
N TRP A 133 0.98 9.25 -15.97
CA TRP A 133 0.42 10.52 -15.52
C TRP A 133 1.51 11.56 -15.27
N ALA A 134 1.26 12.79 -15.72
CA ALA A 134 2.13 13.92 -15.43
C ALA A 134 1.39 14.96 -14.58
N PRO A 135 2.01 15.51 -13.52
CA PRO A 135 1.39 16.55 -12.71
C PRO A 135 1.28 17.87 -13.47
N GLU A 136 0.15 18.55 -13.32
CA GLU A 136 0.03 19.98 -13.55
C GLU A 136 0.58 20.76 -12.35
N ARG A 137 0.68 22.09 -12.49
CA ARG A 137 1.08 22.96 -11.38
C ARG A 137 0.06 22.84 -10.24
N ALA A 138 0.54 22.56 -9.02
CA ALA A 138 -0.30 22.57 -7.84
C ALA A 138 -0.88 23.98 -7.57
N VAL A 139 -2.17 24.03 -7.28
CA VAL A 139 -2.92 25.24 -6.94
C VAL A 139 -3.10 25.27 -5.44
N ARG A 140 -2.59 26.31 -4.78
CA ARG A 140 -2.79 26.52 -3.35
C ARG A 140 -4.20 27.05 -3.11
N ILE A 141 -5.02 26.30 -2.37
CA ILE A 141 -6.44 26.61 -2.12
C ILE A 141 -6.60 27.39 -0.83
N PHE A 142 -5.96 26.91 0.24
CA PHE A 142 -5.95 27.57 1.53
C PHE A 142 -4.52 27.80 1.98
N ASN A 143 -4.27 29.04 2.41
CA ASN A 143 -2.94 29.51 2.79
C ASN A 143 -2.86 29.52 4.31
N ALA A 144 -1.91 28.76 4.85
CA ALA A 144 -1.53 28.79 6.25
C ALA A 144 -0.39 29.79 6.47
N ASP A 145 -0.26 30.21 7.72
CA ASP A 145 0.81 31.02 8.26
C ASP A 145 1.15 30.55 9.68
N ASP A 146 2.02 31.27 10.38
CA ASP A 146 2.45 30.87 11.72
C ASP A 146 1.35 31.01 12.79
N SER A 147 0.15 31.49 12.40
CA SER A 147 -1.04 31.59 13.26
C SER A 147 -2.20 30.67 12.83
N THR A 148 -2.08 30.02 11.68
CA THR A 148 -3.14 29.20 11.08
C THR A 148 -2.60 27.84 10.63
N ALA A 149 -3.49 26.87 10.48
CA ALA A 149 -3.16 25.58 9.91
C ALA A 149 -4.41 24.92 9.34
N TYR A 150 -4.23 24.10 8.31
CA TYR A 150 -5.29 23.30 7.73
C TYR A 150 -4.94 21.82 7.81
N THR A 151 -5.98 20.99 7.88
CA THR A 151 -5.85 19.53 7.96
C THR A 151 -7.06 18.86 7.33
N ARG A 152 -6.93 17.57 7.00
CA ARG A 152 -8.04 16.70 6.54
C ARG A 152 -8.78 17.28 5.34
N ALA A 153 -8.04 17.67 4.33
CA ALA A 153 -8.63 18.13 3.08
C ALA A 153 -9.36 16.99 2.37
N LEU A 154 -10.53 17.31 1.83
CA LEU A 154 -11.45 16.41 1.14
C LEU A 154 -11.86 17.04 -0.18
N LEU A 155 -11.98 16.20 -1.20
CA LEU A 155 -12.33 16.57 -2.56
C LEU A 155 -13.70 15.99 -2.92
N ALA A 156 -14.53 16.72 -3.64
CA ALA A 156 -15.69 16.14 -4.31
C ALA A 156 -15.86 16.76 -5.69
N ARG A 157 -16.30 15.95 -6.65
CA ARG A 157 -16.78 16.44 -7.94
C ARG A 157 -18.27 16.26 -7.98
N ASP A 158 -19.01 17.34 -8.15
CA ASP A 158 -20.47 17.27 -8.23
C ASP A 158 -20.96 16.87 -9.63
N SER A 159 -22.28 16.73 -9.81
CA SER A 159 -22.86 16.27 -11.08
C SER A 159 -22.69 17.26 -12.23
N LEU A 160 -22.41 18.55 -11.92
CA LEU A 160 -22.09 19.58 -12.89
C LEU A 160 -20.59 19.64 -13.21
N GLY A 161 -19.78 18.78 -12.60
CA GLY A 161 -18.35 18.67 -12.82
C GLY A 161 -17.51 19.71 -12.08
N ARG A 162 -18.10 20.48 -11.16
CA ARG A 162 -17.36 21.43 -10.31
C ARG A 162 -16.57 20.67 -9.25
N LEU A 163 -15.41 21.21 -8.88
CA LEU A 163 -14.54 20.60 -7.88
C LEU A 163 -14.67 21.36 -6.57
N TRP A 164 -15.06 20.66 -5.51
CA TRP A 164 -15.27 21.20 -4.18
C TRP A 164 -14.19 20.69 -3.24
N VAL A 165 -13.54 21.60 -2.55
CA VAL A 165 -12.50 21.27 -1.58
C VAL A 165 -12.90 21.78 -0.21
N GLN A 166 -13.04 20.85 0.72
CA GLN A 166 -13.26 21.12 2.13
C GLN A 166 -11.99 20.82 2.91
N ALA A 167 -11.68 21.60 3.95
CA ALA A 167 -10.65 21.28 4.93
C ALA A 167 -11.06 21.79 6.32
N PHE A 168 -10.32 21.43 7.36
CA PHE A 168 -10.49 22.01 8.70
C PHE A 168 -9.39 23.00 9.00
N ARG A 169 -9.77 24.26 9.27
CA ARG A 169 -8.84 25.32 9.70
C ARG A 169 -8.81 25.38 11.23
N LEU A 170 -7.61 25.36 11.81
CA LEU A 170 -7.39 25.64 13.23
C LEU A 170 -7.85 27.06 13.57
N THR A 171 -8.66 27.19 14.62
CA THR A 171 -9.13 28.48 15.14
C THR A 171 -8.28 28.92 16.33
N SER A 172 -8.27 30.22 16.61
CA SER A 172 -7.56 30.81 17.76
C SER A 172 -8.04 30.27 19.11
N GLU A 173 -9.25 29.72 19.17
CA GLU A 173 -9.85 29.12 20.37
C GLU A 173 -9.44 27.64 20.54
N GLY A 174 -8.61 27.08 19.65
CA GLY A 174 -8.20 25.67 19.66
C GLY A 174 -9.18 24.71 19.00
N GLY A 175 -10.35 25.20 18.54
CA GLY A 175 -11.30 24.45 17.73
C GLY A 175 -10.99 24.47 16.24
N SER A 176 -11.92 23.97 15.41
CA SER A 176 -11.78 23.95 13.95
C SER A 176 -12.98 24.54 13.23
N ALA A 177 -12.74 25.24 12.13
CA ALA A 177 -13.76 25.64 11.17
C ALA A 177 -13.71 24.74 9.92
N ALA A 178 -14.84 24.22 9.48
CA ALA A 178 -14.97 23.49 8.22
C ALA A 178 -14.99 24.49 7.07
N VAL A 179 -13.84 24.68 6.45
CA VAL A 179 -13.58 25.67 5.41
C VAL A 179 -13.84 25.06 4.02
N LEU A 180 -14.47 25.80 3.10
CA LEU A 180 -14.84 25.31 1.76
C LEU A 180 -14.36 26.24 0.63
N SER A 181 -13.97 25.66 -0.49
CA SER A 181 -13.67 26.36 -1.73
C SER A 181 -14.17 25.56 -2.92
N VAL A 182 -14.48 26.21 -4.04
CA VAL A 182 -14.98 25.54 -5.24
C VAL A 182 -14.29 26.06 -6.49
N SER A 183 -14.00 25.16 -7.41
CA SER A 183 -13.59 25.48 -8.76
C SER A 183 -14.73 25.22 -9.74
N THR A 184 -15.02 26.22 -10.56
CA THR A 184 -15.95 26.15 -11.70
C THR A 184 -15.22 26.20 -13.05
N ASP A 185 -13.89 26.29 -13.03
CA ASP A 185 -13.00 26.41 -14.17
C ASP A 185 -12.09 25.18 -14.33
N GLY A 186 -12.57 24.02 -13.87
CA GLY A 186 -11.85 22.74 -14.01
C GLY A 186 -10.57 22.66 -13.19
N GLY A 187 -10.48 23.35 -12.07
CA GLY A 187 -9.38 23.29 -11.10
C GLY A 187 -8.28 24.34 -11.31
N ALA A 188 -8.44 25.26 -12.26
CA ALA A 188 -7.46 26.32 -12.51
C ALA A 188 -7.43 27.36 -11.37
N SER A 189 -8.60 27.67 -10.79
CA SER A 189 -8.72 28.53 -9.62
C SER A 189 -9.83 28.04 -8.68
N PHE A 190 -9.78 28.49 -7.42
CA PHE A 190 -10.74 28.11 -6.39
C PHE A 190 -11.30 29.34 -5.69
N GLN A 191 -12.63 29.47 -5.70
CA GLN A 191 -13.35 30.55 -5.03
C GLN A 191 -13.78 30.13 -3.63
N ARG A 192 -13.34 30.91 -2.63
CA ARG A 192 -13.73 30.75 -1.24
C ARG A 192 -15.24 30.78 -1.06
N GLN A 193 -15.78 29.83 -0.30
CA GLN A 193 -17.19 29.74 0.06
C GLN A 193 -17.39 30.00 1.57
N PRO A 194 -18.64 30.27 2.02
CA PRO A 194 -18.95 30.34 3.44
C PRO A 194 -18.54 29.06 4.19
N ASP A 195 -18.12 29.21 5.44
CA ASP A 195 -17.74 28.08 6.29
C ASP A 195 -18.95 27.14 6.48
N LEU A 196 -18.71 25.83 6.39
CA LEU A 196 -19.74 24.82 6.53
C LEU A 196 -20.15 24.61 7.98
N GLY A 197 -19.26 24.89 8.94
CA GLY A 197 -19.53 24.72 10.35
C GLY A 197 -18.30 24.95 11.21
N ARG A 198 -18.47 24.84 12.53
CA ARG A 198 -17.40 24.90 13.51
C ARG A 198 -17.57 23.77 14.53
N VAL A 199 -16.45 23.32 15.08
CA VAL A 199 -16.38 22.34 16.17
C VAL A 199 -15.36 22.79 17.21
N LYS A 200 -15.52 22.35 18.46
CA LYS A 200 -14.71 22.82 19.59
C LYS A 200 -13.26 22.34 19.60
N ARG A 201 -12.93 21.32 18.82
CA ARG A 201 -11.60 20.69 18.75
C ARG A 201 -11.18 20.46 17.31
N ARG A 202 -10.22 19.57 17.08
CA ARG A 202 -9.82 19.17 15.72
C ARG A 202 -11.02 18.54 15.00
N GLY A 203 -11.39 19.07 13.85
CA GLY A 203 -12.53 18.57 13.08
C GLY A 203 -12.17 17.37 12.19
N GLY A 204 -13.18 16.61 11.82
CA GLY A 204 -13.10 15.55 10.80
C GLY A 204 -14.46 15.40 10.13
N GLY A 205 -14.48 14.77 8.94
CA GLY A 205 -15.74 14.56 8.25
C GLY A 205 -15.59 13.82 6.93
N ARG A 206 -16.64 13.89 6.11
CA ARG A 206 -16.64 13.45 4.71
C ARG A 206 -17.48 14.39 3.87
N LEU A 207 -16.93 14.79 2.73
CA LEU A 207 -17.64 15.49 1.66
C LEU A 207 -17.83 14.49 0.52
N LEU A 208 -19.07 14.26 0.11
CA LEU A 208 -19.41 13.28 -0.93
C LEU A 208 -20.46 13.84 -1.88
N SER A 209 -20.33 13.53 -3.17
CA SER A 209 -21.40 13.73 -4.14
C SER A 209 -22.31 12.52 -4.20
N VAL A 210 -23.62 12.74 -4.09
CA VAL A 210 -24.67 11.72 -4.12
C VAL A 210 -25.76 12.14 -5.09
N GLY A 211 -25.69 11.63 -6.32
CA GLY A 211 -26.56 12.10 -7.41
C GLY A 211 -26.32 13.58 -7.70
N SER A 212 -27.36 14.41 -7.61
CA SER A 212 -27.31 15.87 -7.85
C SER A 212 -27.05 16.68 -6.58
N LYS A 213 -26.51 16.06 -5.53
CA LYS A 213 -26.27 16.69 -4.23
C LYS A 213 -24.82 16.54 -3.80
N LEU A 214 -24.37 17.49 -3.00
CA LEU A 214 -23.24 17.33 -2.10
C LEU A 214 -23.74 17.17 -0.67
N VAL A 215 -23.19 16.20 0.04
CA VAL A 215 -23.44 15.97 1.45
C VAL A 215 -22.12 16.12 2.19
N PHE A 216 -22.11 16.98 3.21
CA PHE A 216 -20.99 17.13 4.13
C PHE A 216 -21.41 16.70 5.53
N LEU A 217 -20.75 15.66 6.05
CA LEU A 217 -20.87 15.20 7.43
C LEU A 217 -19.63 15.60 8.20
N TYR A 218 -19.79 16.00 9.46
CA TYR A 218 -18.64 16.32 10.29
C TYR A 218 -18.90 16.12 11.79
N ALA A 219 -17.81 15.86 12.50
CA ALA A 219 -17.73 15.85 13.96
C ALA A 219 -16.31 16.26 14.39
N MET A 220 -15.88 15.91 15.60
CA MET A 220 -14.63 16.38 16.17
C MET A 220 -13.81 15.31 16.89
N HIS A 221 -12.57 15.66 17.22
CA HIS A 221 -11.60 14.87 17.95
C HIS A 221 -11.62 15.14 19.45
N ASP A 222 -11.35 14.10 20.25
CA ASP A 222 -11.25 14.13 21.72
C ASP A 222 -12.40 14.85 22.42
N GLY A 223 -13.62 14.35 22.25
CA GLY A 223 -14.80 14.84 22.96
C GLY A 223 -16.07 14.54 22.19
N PHE A 224 -17.22 14.87 22.78
CA PHE A 224 -18.51 14.52 22.21
C PHE A 224 -19.26 15.72 21.63
N GLU A 225 -19.64 15.61 20.37
CA GLU A 225 -20.69 16.40 19.73
C GLU A 225 -21.53 15.50 18.81
N PRO A 226 -22.85 15.74 18.68
CA PRO A 226 -23.65 15.08 17.64
C PRO A 226 -23.02 15.29 16.26
N THR A 227 -23.07 14.26 15.42
CA THR A 227 -22.60 14.39 14.03
C THR A 227 -23.49 15.38 13.32
N ARG A 228 -22.88 16.39 12.72
CA ARG A 228 -23.58 17.45 11.98
C ARG A 228 -23.53 17.16 10.49
N MET A 229 -24.52 17.70 9.77
CA MET A 229 -24.61 17.58 8.32
C MET A 229 -25.07 18.87 7.67
N ARG A 230 -24.58 19.11 6.45
CA ARG A 230 -25.17 20.04 5.49
C ARG A 230 -25.31 19.39 4.13
N ILE A 231 -26.33 19.81 3.38
CA ILE A 231 -26.58 19.36 2.02
C ILE A 231 -26.65 20.57 1.10
N ARG A 232 -26.13 20.40 -0.10
CA ARG A 232 -26.25 21.36 -1.19
C ARG A 232 -26.79 20.64 -2.42
N GLU A 233 -27.82 21.21 -3.04
CA GLU A 233 -28.29 20.79 -4.36
C GLU A 233 -27.42 21.42 -5.45
N ASP A 234 -27.13 20.69 -6.50
CA ASP A 234 -26.28 21.18 -7.58
C ASP A 234 -26.86 22.40 -8.29
N SER A 235 -28.19 22.48 -8.36
CA SER A 235 -28.96 23.60 -8.92
C SER A 235 -29.04 24.84 -8.02
N ALA A 236 -28.65 24.74 -6.74
CA ALA A 236 -28.65 25.90 -5.84
C ALA A 236 -27.60 26.93 -6.31
N PRO A 237 -27.74 28.22 -5.92
CA PRO A 237 -26.64 29.18 -5.97
C PRO A 237 -25.36 28.61 -5.35
N LEU A 238 -24.19 29.04 -5.86
CA LEU A 238 -22.91 28.40 -5.50
C LEU A 238 -22.65 28.43 -3.98
N GLU A 239 -22.89 29.58 -3.36
CA GLU A 239 -22.68 29.83 -1.93
C GLU A 239 -23.79 29.28 -1.02
N GLU A 240 -24.90 28.80 -1.59
CA GLU A 240 -26.04 28.34 -0.82
C GLU A 240 -25.89 26.88 -0.39
N TRP A 241 -26.03 26.65 0.91
CA TRP A 241 -26.02 25.34 1.56
C TRP A 241 -27.16 25.28 2.56
N SER A 242 -27.77 24.12 2.75
CA SER A 242 -28.81 23.92 3.78
C SER A 242 -28.32 24.41 5.15
N PRO A 243 -29.21 24.79 6.08
CA PRO A 243 -28.82 25.00 7.47
C PRO A 243 -28.08 23.78 8.05
N VAL A 244 -27.25 24.01 9.06
CA VAL A 244 -26.64 22.94 9.86
C VAL A 244 -27.75 22.17 10.56
N ARG A 245 -27.69 20.83 10.48
CA ARG A 245 -28.58 19.92 11.20
C ARG A 245 -27.81 18.76 11.82
N ASP A 246 -28.44 18.10 12.78
CA ASP A 246 -27.95 16.83 13.29
C ASP A 246 -28.18 15.73 12.24
N ALA A 247 -27.11 14.99 11.92
CA ALA A 247 -27.18 13.76 11.14
C ALA A 247 -27.68 12.61 12.01
N PHE A 248 -27.07 12.47 13.19
CA PHE A 248 -27.39 11.51 14.23
C PHE A 248 -26.67 11.88 15.54
N SER A 249 -27.18 11.38 16.66
CA SER A 249 -26.80 11.85 18.01
C SER A 249 -25.60 11.14 18.62
N ASP A 250 -25.15 10.00 18.09
CA ASP A 250 -24.09 9.19 18.71
C ASP A 250 -22.66 9.65 18.42
N GLY A 251 -22.48 10.61 17.50
CA GLY A 251 -21.18 11.18 17.14
C GLY A 251 -20.35 10.24 16.27
N ILE A 252 -19.26 10.76 15.70
CA ILE A 252 -18.24 9.98 15.00
C ILE A 252 -16.92 10.22 15.71
N TYR A 253 -16.34 9.13 16.21
CA TYR A 253 -15.05 9.16 16.87
C TYR A 253 -14.01 9.89 16.03
N HIS A 254 -13.34 10.85 16.64
CA HIS A 254 -12.30 11.68 16.01
C HIS A 254 -12.77 12.51 14.81
N GLY A 255 -14.07 12.54 14.54
CA GLY A 255 -14.69 13.10 13.34
C GLY A 255 -14.32 12.43 12.02
N ALA A 256 -13.31 11.56 12.00
CA ALA A 256 -12.74 10.99 10.79
C ALA A 256 -12.65 9.46 10.81
N ALA A 257 -13.12 8.81 11.88
CA ALA A 257 -13.24 7.36 11.96
C ALA A 257 -14.47 6.86 11.20
N LEU A 258 -14.50 7.10 9.89
CA LEU A 258 -15.61 6.79 9.01
C LEU A 258 -15.13 6.47 7.60
N SER A 259 -15.90 5.67 6.89
CA SER A 259 -15.80 5.48 5.45
C SER A 259 -17.20 5.58 4.84
N ALA A 260 -17.34 6.25 3.70
CA ALA A 260 -18.64 6.49 3.08
C ALA A 260 -18.55 6.44 1.56
N VAL A 261 -19.56 5.85 0.92
CA VAL A 261 -19.64 5.70 -0.54
C VAL A 261 -21.06 5.97 -1.04
N ALA A 262 -21.19 6.54 -2.22
CA ALA A 262 -22.50 6.77 -2.84
C ALA A 262 -23.14 5.43 -3.20
N ASP A 263 -24.43 5.27 -2.93
CA ASP A 263 -25.17 4.04 -3.22
C ASP A 263 -25.55 3.90 -4.71
N GLY A 264 -25.37 4.96 -5.50
CA GLY A 264 -25.75 5.01 -6.92
C GLY A 264 -27.23 5.37 -7.17
N GLN A 265 -28.01 5.56 -6.11
CA GLN A 265 -29.45 5.87 -6.15
C GLN A 265 -29.78 7.23 -5.49
N GLY A 266 -28.77 8.09 -5.33
CA GLY A 266 -28.92 9.41 -4.70
C GLY A 266 -28.77 9.40 -3.18
N GLY A 267 -28.38 8.27 -2.59
CA GLY A 267 -28.06 8.10 -1.18
C GLY A 267 -26.58 7.74 -0.95
N MET A 268 -26.29 7.26 0.26
CA MET A 268 -24.93 6.94 0.70
C MET A 268 -24.92 5.84 1.77
N HIS A 269 -23.97 4.93 1.64
CA HIS A 269 -23.57 4.02 2.70
C HIS A 269 -22.54 4.70 3.59
N LEU A 270 -22.73 4.62 4.91
CA LEU A 270 -21.80 5.14 5.90
C LEU A 270 -21.46 4.04 6.90
N VAL A 271 -20.18 3.76 7.07
CA VAL A 271 -19.67 2.99 8.20
C VAL A 271 -18.81 3.90 9.06
N TYR A 272 -19.06 3.93 10.36
CA TYR A 272 -18.40 4.84 11.28
C TYR A 272 -18.19 4.20 12.64
N LYS A 273 -17.18 4.69 13.35
CA LYS A 273 -16.97 4.39 14.76
C LYS A 273 -17.66 5.43 15.62
N ASP A 274 -18.49 5.00 16.57
CA ASP A 274 -19.13 5.91 17.52
C ASP A 274 -18.15 6.38 18.61
N GLU A 275 -18.54 7.38 19.41
CA GLU A 275 -17.70 7.92 20.50
C GLU A 275 -17.46 6.93 21.65
N MET A 276 -18.12 5.76 21.63
CA MET A 276 -17.85 4.63 22.53
C MET A 276 -16.95 3.57 21.86
N GLU A 277 -16.32 3.94 20.75
CA GLU A 277 -15.36 3.16 19.99
C GLU A 277 -15.92 1.86 19.38
N ARG A 278 -17.22 1.80 19.07
CA ARG A 278 -17.86 0.65 18.41
C ARG A 278 -18.19 0.97 16.95
N LEU A 279 -18.19 -0.04 16.10
CA LEU A 279 -18.40 0.12 14.66
C LEU A 279 -19.86 -0.05 14.26
N TYR A 280 -20.40 0.91 13.52
CA TYR A 280 -21.78 0.91 13.03
C TYR A 280 -21.88 1.21 11.55
N TYR A 281 -22.96 0.72 10.94
CA TYR A 281 -23.44 1.10 9.62
C TYR A 281 -24.71 1.95 9.71
N ARG A 282 -24.86 2.93 8.82
CA ARG A 282 -26.11 3.62 8.51
C ARG A 282 -26.23 3.84 6.99
N HIS A 283 -27.47 3.93 6.52
CA HIS A 283 -27.79 4.37 5.17
C HIS A 283 -28.39 5.77 5.20
N PHE A 284 -27.98 6.61 4.26
CA PHE A 284 -28.57 7.91 3.97
C PHE A 284 -29.41 7.81 2.70
N ASP A 285 -30.69 8.17 2.77
CA ASP A 285 -31.66 7.99 1.68
C ASP A 285 -31.73 9.15 0.68
N GLY A 286 -30.79 10.10 0.75
CA GLY A 286 -30.85 11.35 -0.01
C GLY A 286 -31.44 12.54 0.78
N SER A 287 -32.01 12.29 1.97
CA SER A 287 -32.59 13.31 2.84
C SER A 287 -32.20 13.16 4.32
N SER A 288 -32.17 11.93 4.85
CA SER A 288 -31.90 11.63 6.26
C SER A 288 -31.19 10.27 6.46
N PHE A 289 -30.61 10.05 7.64
CA PHE A 289 -30.04 8.75 8.00
C PHE A 289 -31.08 7.84 8.64
N GLY A 290 -31.06 6.57 8.23
CA GLY A 290 -31.80 5.50 8.89
C GLY A 290 -31.20 5.07 10.23
N SER A 291 -31.80 4.02 10.80
CA SER A 291 -31.32 3.37 12.03
C SER A 291 -29.90 2.80 11.85
N ARG A 292 -29.12 2.82 12.94
CA ARG A 292 -27.78 2.20 12.95
C ARG A 292 -27.86 0.67 13.07
N THR A 293 -26.90 0.00 12.44
CA THR A 293 -26.65 -1.44 12.57
C THR A 293 -25.28 -1.64 13.20
N LEU A 294 -25.19 -2.41 14.28
CA LEU A 294 -23.91 -2.75 14.92
C LEU A 294 -23.15 -3.75 14.05
N LEU A 295 -21.88 -3.46 13.73
CA LEU A 295 -21.01 -4.35 12.95
C LEU A 295 -19.94 -5.02 13.81
N GLU A 296 -19.36 -4.25 14.73
CA GLU A 296 -18.35 -4.71 15.68
C GLU A 296 -18.55 -4.01 17.04
N SER A 297 -18.57 -4.83 18.09
CA SER A 297 -18.86 -4.44 19.46
C SER A 297 -17.62 -4.22 20.31
N SER A 298 -16.46 -4.74 19.88
CA SER A 298 -15.18 -4.47 20.52
C SER A 298 -14.93 -2.97 20.54
N ARG A 299 -14.57 -2.44 21.71
CA ARG A 299 -14.25 -1.02 21.89
C ARG A 299 -12.76 -0.87 21.74
N ASP A 300 -12.35 -0.16 20.70
CA ASP A 300 -10.94 0.07 20.45
C ASP A 300 -10.70 1.35 19.65
N TRP A 301 -9.65 2.08 20.05
CA TRP A 301 -9.26 3.35 19.46
C TRP A 301 -8.69 3.20 18.05
N ALA A 302 -8.09 2.06 17.71
CA ALA A 302 -7.48 1.79 16.42
C ALA A 302 -8.42 1.12 15.40
N MET A 303 -9.54 0.56 15.85
CA MET A 303 -10.57 0.01 14.95
C MET A 303 -11.09 1.07 13.99
N GLN A 304 -11.07 0.78 12.70
CA GLN A 304 -11.44 1.68 11.63
C GLN A 304 -12.06 0.92 10.45
N PRO A 305 -13.03 1.53 9.73
CA PRO A 305 -13.64 0.91 8.56
C PRO A 305 -13.04 1.37 7.23
N ALA A 306 -13.09 0.52 6.21
CA ALA A 306 -12.97 0.89 4.81
C ALA A 306 -14.07 0.20 4.01
N ILE A 307 -14.78 0.93 3.13
CA ILE A 307 -15.90 0.35 2.39
C ILE A 307 -15.79 0.57 0.88
N THR A 308 -16.23 -0.42 0.13
CA THR A 308 -16.25 -0.43 -1.34
C THR A 308 -17.59 -0.92 -1.84
N ARG A 309 -18.18 -0.24 -2.82
CA ARG A 309 -19.36 -0.71 -3.53
C ARG A 309 -18.97 -1.39 -4.84
N VAL A 310 -19.46 -2.61 -5.06
CA VAL A 310 -19.29 -3.39 -6.29
C VAL A 310 -20.70 -3.73 -6.80
N GLY A 311 -21.14 -3.06 -7.86
CA GLY A 311 -22.55 -3.11 -8.26
C GLY A 311 -23.48 -2.70 -7.09
N ASP A 312 -24.40 -3.58 -6.70
CA ASP A 312 -25.34 -3.36 -5.58
C ASP A 312 -24.87 -3.97 -4.25
N VAL A 313 -23.64 -4.49 -4.20
CA VAL A 313 -23.07 -5.10 -2.99
C VAL A 313 -22.09 -4.12 -2.35
N LEU A 314 -22.23 -3.91 -1.04
CA LEU A 314 -21.27 -3.15 -0.25
C LEU A 314 -20.36 -4.10 0.51
N TYR A 315 -19.05 -3.93 0.36
CA TYR A 315 -18.01 -4.61 1.10
C TYR A 315 -17.51 -3.70 2.22
N VAL A 316 -17.45 -4.22 3.44
CA VAL A 316 -17.07 -3.47 4.64
C VAL A 316 -15.90 -4.18 5.28
N PHE A 317 -14.69 -3.65 5.05
CA PHE A 317 -13.46 -4.08 5.70
C PHE A 317 -13.27 -3.31 7.01
N TYR A 318 -12.74 -3.98 8.03
CA TYR A 318 -12.42 -3.36 9.30
C TYR A 318 -11.39 -4.19 10.07
N ASN A 319 -10.51 -3.51 10.80
CA ASN A 319 -9.58 -4.17 11.72
C ASN A 319 -10.26 -4.44 13.08
N VAL A 320 -9.96 -5.58 13.68
CA VAL A 320 -10.52 -6.04 14.96
C VAL A 320 -9.39 -6.30 15.94
N MET A 321 -9.40 -5.61 17.08
CA MET A 321 -8.41 -5.76 18.13
C MET A 321 -8.43 -7.19 18.69
N ARG A 322 -7.25 -7.81 18.77
CA ARG A 322 -7.00 -9.07 19.47
C ARG A 322 -6.27 -8.79 20.78
N GLU A 323 -5.19 -8.02 20.68
CA GLU A 323 -4.44 -7.49 21.80
C GLU A 323 -4.27 -5.97 21.63
N PRO A 324 -4.58 -5.15 22.65
CA PRO A 324 -4.45 -3.70 22.55
C PRO A 324 -3.04 -3.28 22.14
N HIS A 325 -2.93 -2.32 21.22
CA HIS A 325 -1.67 -1.78 20.65
C HIS A 325 -0.78 -2.76 19.86
N ASP A 326 -0.97 -4.08 20.03
CA ASP A 326 -0.02 -5.07 19.51
C ASP A 326 -0.59 -5.89 18.34
N SER A 327 -1.80 -6.43 18.43
CA SER A 327 -2.30 -7.38 17.42
C SER A 327 -3.76 -7.19 17.01
N TYR A 328 -3.98 -7.20 15.71
CA TYR A 328 -5.29 -6.99 15.07
C TYR A 328 -5.53 -8.03 13.97
N ALA A 329 -6.79 -8.39 13.74
CA ALA A 329 -7.22 -9.14 12.56
C ALA A 329 -7.88 -8.21 11.54
N ILE A 330 -7.84 -8.54 10.23
CA ILE A 330 -8.69 -7.88 9.23
C ILE A 330 -9.93 -8.72 8.97
N HIS A 331 -11.10 -8.10 9.10
CA HIS A 331 -12.38 -8.72 8.84
C HIS A 331 -13.05 -8.02 7.65
N VAL A 332 -13.97 -8.73 7.00
CA VAL A 332 -14.87 -8.19 5.99
C VAL A 332 -16.29 -8.70 6.20
N ARG A 333 -17.26 -7.82 5.98
CA ARG A 333 -18.68 -8.19 5.83
C ARG A 333 -19.19 -7.68 4.49
N THR A 334 -20.19 -8.35 3.95
CA THR A 334 -20.91 -7.87 2.77
C THR A 334 -22.32 -7.47 3.16
N LEU A 335 -22.83 -6.39 2.58
CA LEU A 335 -24.24 -6.00 2.64
C LEU A 335 -24.84 -6.20 1.26
N LYS A 336 -25.84 -7.09 1.18
CA LYS A 336 -26.57 -7.40 -0.04
C LYS A 336 -28.04 -7.54 0.30
N ASN A 337 -28.92 -6.93 -0.52
CA ASN A 337 -30.37 -6.96 -0.30
C ASN A 337 -30.78 -6.51 1.12
N GLY A 338 -30.07 -5.52 1.67
CA GLY A 338 -30.34 -4.97 3.01
C GLY A 338 -29.91 -5.86 4.18
N GLN A 339 -29.20 -6.96 3.94
CA GLN A 339 -28.71 -7.87 4.98
C GLN A 339 -27.18 -7.96 4.98
N PHE A 340 -26.59 -7.85 6.17
CA PHE A 340 -25.16 -8.10 6.37
C PHE A 340 -24.87 -9.60 6.46
N SER A 341 -23.77 -10.03 5.87
CA SER A 341 -23.20 -11.36 6.11
C SER A 341 -22.58 -11.46 7.51
N GLU A 342 -22.32 -12.71 7.92
CA GLU A 342 -21.34 -12.98 8.98
C GLU A 342 -19.96 -12.43 8.58
N PRO A 343 -19.11 -12.08 9.57
CA PRO A 343 -17.78 -11.58 9.29
C PRO A 343 -16.87 -12.71 8.78
N VAL A 344 -16.12 -12.43 7.73
CA VAL A 344 -15.04 -13.28 7.20
C VAL A 344 -13.71 -12.68 7.64
N VAL A 345 -12.80 -13.51 8.14
CA VAL A 345 -11.47 -13.08 8.57
C VAL A 345 -10.49 -13.23 7.40
N LEU A 346 -9.79 -12.15 7.04
CA LEU A 346 -8.86 -12.07 5.91
C LEU A 346 -7.39 -12.11 6.34
N ASP A 347 -7.05 -11.66 7.54
CA ASP A 347 -5.69 -11.78 8.07
C ASP A 347 -5.74 -11.95 9.59
N THR A 348 -5.00 -12.94 10.10
CA THR A 348 -4.85 -13.25 11.54
C THR A 348 -3.41 -13.22 12.04
N LYS A 349 -2.46 -12.69 11.26
CA LYS A 349 -1.07 -12.54 11.71
C LYS A 349 -1.04 -11.72 13.01
N GLU A 350 -0.17 -12.09 13.94
CA GLU A 350 0.01 -11.39 15.21
C GLU A 350 0.85 -10.11 15.00
N THR A 351 0.22 -9.13 14.36
CA THR A 351 0.82 -7.83 14.02
C THR A 351 -0.21 -6.72 14.23
N TYR A 352 0.28 -5.51 14.49
CA TYR A 352 -0.56 -4.33 14.49
C TYR A 352 -1.04 -4.07 13.07
N LYS A 353 -2.35 -3.88 12.92
CA LYS A 353 -2.98 -3.56 11.64
C LYS A 353 -3.69 -2.23 11.81
N GLY A 354 -3.07 -1.20 11.26
CA GLY A 354 -3.59 0.15 11.29
C GLY A 354 -4.77 0.34 10.35
N TYR A 355 -5.01 1.59 10.01
CA TYR A 355 -6.29 1.98 9.43
C TYR A 355 -6.45 1.45 8.00
N PRO A 356 -7.51 0.66 7.74
CA PRO A 356 -7.76 0.15 6.41
C PRO A 356 -8.23 1.27 5.48
N ASN A 357 -7.97 1.10 4.19
CA ASN A 357 -8.50 1.92 3.10
C ASN A 357 -8.84 1.03 1.91
N ALA A 358 -9.88 1.42 1.17
CA ALA A 358 -10.33 0.72 -0.02
C ALA A 358 -10.88 1.74 -1.01
N LEU A 359 -11.05 1.32 -2.26
CA LEU A 359 -11.70 2.16 -3.28
C LEU A 359 -13.18 2.37 -2.95
N GLU A 360 -13.74 3.52 -3.30
CA GLU A 360 -15.16 3.77 -3.04
C GLU A 360 -16.07 2.86 -3.88
N THR A 361 -15.73 2.69 -5.15
CA THR A 361 -16.54 1.96 -6.12
C THR A 361 -15.65 1.16 -7.07
N LEU A 362 -16.05 -0.07 -7.37
CA LEU A 362 -15.48 -0.90 -8.42
C LEU A 362 -16.56 -1.31 -9.44
N PRO A 363 -16.16 -1.62 -10.69
CA PRO A 363 -17.05 -2.25 -11.67
C PRO A 363 -17.67 -3.55 -11.14
N GLY A 364 -18.88 -3.89 -11.60
CA GLY A 364 -19.64 -5.05 -11.10
C GLY A 364 -19.06 -6.41 -11.50
N ASP A 365 -18.09 -6.43 -12.41
CA ASP A 365 -17.46 -7.60 -13.03
C ASP A 365 -16.03 -7.85 -12.52
N VAL A 366 -15.55 -7.09 -11.53
CA VAL A 366 -14.25 -7.35 -10.90
C VAL A 366 -14.24 -8.71 -10.20
N SER A 367 -13.15 -9.46 -10.36
CA SER A 367 -12.93 -10.76 -9.73
C SER A 367 -12.53 -10.68 -8.26
N GLU A 368 -11.95 -9.54 -7.84
CA GLU A 368 -11.42 -9.35 -6.50
C GLU A 368 -11.76 -7.95 -5.96
N VAL A 369 -11.96 -7.86 -4.64
CA VAL A 369 -12.08 -6.59 -3.91
C VAL A 369 -10.89 -6.44 -2.98
N LEU A 370 -10.14 -5.36 -3.16
CA LEU A 370 -8.91 -5.09 -2.40
C LEU A 370 -9.15 -4.15 -1.23
N CYS A 371 -8.41 -4.41 -0.14
CA CYS A 371 -8.26 -3.49 0.98
C CYS A 371 -6.79 -3.37 1.36
N PHE A 372 -6.36 -2.15 1.67
CA PHE A 372 -5.00 -1.80 2.06
C PHE A 372 -4.96 -1.36 3.52
N PHE A 373 -3.91 -1.70 4.26
CA PHE A 373 -3.71 -1.24 5.64
C PHE A 373 -2.21 -1.26 5.99
N GLY A 374 -1.80 -0.46 6.98
CA GLY A 374 -0.43 -0.56 7.48
C GLY A 374 -0.29 -1.73 8.45
N GLU A 375 0.71 -2.57 8.25
CA GLU A 375 1.13 -3.66 9.13
C GLU A 375 2.45 -3.28 9.81
N ALA A 376 2.51 -3.39 11.12
CA ALA A 376 3.70 -3.09 11.92
C ALA A 376 3.74 -3.98 13.17
N PRO A 377 4.88 -4.04 13.90
CA PRO A 377 4.92 -4.70 15.20
C PRO A 377 3.95 -4.07 16.23
N ASP A 378 3.78 -2.74 16.18
CA ASP A 378 2.92 -1.95 17.07
C ASP A 378 2.48 -0.65 16.36
N ASP A 379 1.68 0.18 17.05
CA ASP A 379 1.12 1.43 16.53
C ASP A 379 2.13 2.57 16.32
N ASN A 380 3.33 2.46 16.89
CA ASN A 380 4.39 3.46 16.87
C ASN A 380 5.61 3.05 16.02
N SER A 381 5.70 1.77 15.68
CA SER A 381 6.79 1.18 14.92
C SER A 381 6.62 1.36 13.40
N ARG A 382 7.75 1.34 12.70
CA ARG A 382 7.78 1.28 11.23
C ARG A 382 7.17 -0.04 10.76
N GLY A 383 6.56 0.01 9.58
CA GLY A 383 5.85 -1.11 9.03
C GLY A 383 5.83 -1.11 7.51
N HIS A 384 4.87 -1.84 6.96
CA HIS A 384 4.61 -1.91 5.52
C HIS A 384 3.14 -1.64 5.24
N MET A 385 2.86 -1.03 4.11
CA MET A 385 1.52 -1.14 3.53
C MET A 385 1.31 -2.57 3.06
N VAL A 386 0.18 -3.17 3.41
CA VAL A 386 -0.19 -4.54 3.06
C VAL A 386 -1.52 -4.51 2.35
N ARG A 387 -1.72 -5.42 1.38
CA ARG A 387 -3.02 -5.67 0.77
C ARG A 387 -3.61 -7.00 1.26
N VAL A 388 -4.93 -7.04 1.42
CA VAL A 388 -5.75 -8.25 1.43
C VAL A 388 -6.70 -8.22 0.24
N LYS A 389 -7.13 -9.40 -0.20
CA LYS A 389 -8.13 -9.57 -1.25
C LYS A 389 -9.30 -10.41 -0.77
N LEU A 390 -10.46 -10.19 -1.36
CA LEU A 390 -11.62 -11.05 -1.25
C LEU A 390 -12.17 -11.32 -2.67
N ASP A 391 -12.31 -12.58 -3.01
CA ASP A 391 -12.84 -13.00 -4.31
C ASP A 391 -14.35 -12.70 -4.43
N THR A 392 -14.79 -12.24 -5.59
CA THR A 392 -16.21 -11.96 -5.86
C THR A 392 -16.92 -13.21 -6.38
N PRO A 393 -18.13 -13.53 -5.88
CA PRO A 393 -18.91 -14.65 -6.42
C PRO A 393 -19.35 -14.36 -7.87
N GLY A 394 -18.68 -14.99 -8.85
CA GLY A 394 -19.03 -14.90 -10.27
C GLY A 394 -17.97 -14.29 -11.18
N GLY A 395 -16.85 -13.79 -10.64
CA GLY A 395 -15.71 -13.25 -11.42
C GLY A 395 -14.69 -14.30 -11.85
N GLY A 396 -15.13 -15.53 -12.14
CA GLY A 396 -14.24 -16.61 -12.56
C GLY A 396 -14.04 -16.66 -14.07
N SER A 397 -12.95 -16.05 -14.53
CA SER A 397 -12.20 -16.33 -15.78
C SER A 397 -11.05 -15.31 -15.81
N ASP A 398 -9.77 -15.62 -15.95
CA ASP A 398 -9.06 -16.82 -16.39
C ASP A 398 -8.00 -17.19 -15.34
N GLU A 399 -7.56 -18.45 -15.33
CA GLU A 399 -6.41 -18.87 -14.54
C GLU A 399 -5.18 -18.05 -14.97
N ASP A 400 -4.75 -17.11 -14.10
CA ASP A 400 -3.50 -16.37 -14.25
C ASP A 400 -2.31 -17.34 -14.17
N GLU A 401 -1.71 -17.66 -15.32
CA GLU A 401 -0.49 -18.50 -15.40
C GLU A 401 0.75 -17.89 -14.69
N ASP A 402 0.66 -16.67 -14.14
CA ASP A 402 1.78 -15.92 -13.54
C ASP A 402 1.74 -15.78 -12.01
N GLU A 403 0.69 -16.27 -11.32
CA GLU A 403 0.60 -16.21 -9.84
C GLU A 403 1.16 -17.44 -9.10
N ASP A 404 1.66 -18.46 -9.79
CA ASP A 404 2.12 -19.67 -9.12
C ASP A 404 3.19 -19.34 -8.05
N PRO A 405 3.04 -19.79 -6.78
CA PRO A 405 4.12 -19.72 -5.80
C PRO A 405 5.39 -20.31 -6.42
N PRO A 406 6.59 -19.77 -6.12
CA PRO A 406 7.82 -20.45 -6.54
C PRO A 406 7.69 -21.91 -6.12
N PRO A 407 8.00 -22.88 -7.01
CA PRO A 407 7.78 -24.27 -6.71
C PRO A 407 8.45 -24.64 -5.38
N PRO A 408 7.83 -25.47 -4.54
CA PRO A 408 8.33 -25.68 -3.19
C PRO A 408 9.76 -26.25 -3.22
N PRO A 409 10.63 -25.85 -2.27
CA PRO A 409 11.99 -26.38 -2.21
C PRO A 409 11.98 -27.89 -1.97
N GLY A 410 12.77 -28.59 -2.77
CA GLY A 410 13.02 -30.02 -2.71
C GLY A 410 14.34 -30.34 -2.03
N GLN A 411 15.12 -31.24 -2.65
CA GLN A 411 16.37 -31.75 -2.09
C GLN A 411 17.42 -30.65 -1.90
N THR A 412 18.10 -30.66 -0.75
CA THR A 412 19.30 -29.84 -0.52
C THR A 412 20.46 -30.33 -1.40
N LEU A 413 20.99 -29.42 -2.22
CA LEU A 413 22.14 -29.65 -3.10
C LEU A 413 23.45 -29.25 -2.43
N PHE A 414 23.43 -28.19 -1.64
CA PHE A 414 24.61 -27.65 -0.98
C PHE A 414 24.21 -26.83 0.23
N THR A 415 25.02 -26.87 1.28
CA THR A 415 24.87 -26.00 2.44
C THR A 415 26.22 -25.70 3.06
N ASP A 416 26.38 -24.49 3.58
CA ASP A 416 27.56 -24.08 4.31
C ASP A 416 27.20 -23.00 5.34
N SER A 417 27.41 -23.31 6.62
CA SER A 417 27.21 -22.38 7.74
C SER A 417 28.46 -21.56 8.06
N PHE A 418 29.50 -21.67 7.22
CA PHE A 418 30.81 -21.01 7.37
C PHE A 418 31.43 -21.11 8.76
N SER A 419 31.09 -22.16 9.52
CA SER A 419 31.43 -22.34 10.93
C SER A 419 32.89 -22.80 11.10
N ARG A 420 33.84 -22.00 10.61
CA ARG A 420 35.28 -22.24 10.58
C ARG A 420 36.05 -20.94 10.44
N ASP A 421 37.32 -20.98 10.82
CA ASP A 421 38.30 -19.94 10.51
C ASP A 421 39.22 -20.39 9.38
N SER A 422 39.27 -19.62 8.29
CA SER A 422 40.19 -19.84 7.17
C SER A 422 40.51 -18.52 6.48
N SER A 423 41.80 -18.15 6.48
CA SER A 423 42.32 -17.00 5.73
C SER A 423 42.68 -17.34 4.28
N SER A 424 42.50 -18.58 3.84
CA SER A 424 42.89 -19.06 2.51
C SER A 424 41.69 -19.47 1.64
N GLY A 425 40.48 -19.00 1.96
CA GLY A 425 39.27 -19.25 1.18
C GLY A 425 38.09 -19.74 2.00
N LEU A 426 37.03 -20.15 1.28
CA LEU A 426 35.85 -20.78 1.86
C LEU A 426 35.94 -22.32 1.85
N GLY A 427 37.09 -22.90 1.50
CA GLY A 427 37.27 -24.36 1.45
C GLY A 427 37.07 -24.98 0.06
N PRO A 428 37.30 -26.30 -0.07
CA PRO A 428 37.47 -26.96 -1.37
C PRO A 428 36.20 -27.03 -2.22
N ASP A 429 35.02 -26.93 -1.61
CA ASP A 429 33.74 -26.97 -2.32
C ASP A 429 33.40 -25.63 -3.01
N TRP A 430 34.19 -24.58 -2.77
CA TRP A 430 33.97 -23.25 -3.35
C TRP A 430 34.97 -22.94 -4.46
N SER A 431 34.45 -22.49 -5.59
CA SER A 431 35.23 -21.87 -6.66
C SER A 431 35.24 -20.36 -6.45
N LEU A 432 36.41 -19.79 -6.17
CA LEU A 432 36.54 -18.40 -5.75
C LEU A 432 37.10 -17.52 -6.86
N ARG A 433 36.50 -16.34 -7.02
CA ARG A 433 37.04 -15.18 -7.72
C ARG A 433 37.09 -14.03 -6.72
N GLY A 434 38.24 -13.37 -6.63
CA GLY A 434 38.52 -12.41 -5.57
C GLY A 434 39.06 -13.07 -4.29
N LEU A 435 39.26 -12.28 -3.25
CA LEU A 435 39.72 -12.77 -1.95
C LEU A 435 38.53 -13.04 -1.04
N TRP A 436 38.44 -14.27 -0.54
CA TRP A 436 37.42 -14.70 0.40
C TRP A 436 38.06 -15.37 1.59
N LEU A 437 37.47 -15.20 2.76
CA LEU A 437 37.85 -15.86 3.99
C LEU A 437 36.62 -16.33 4.74
N ALA A 438 36.79 -17.34 5.59
CA ALA A 438 35.80 -17.72 6.58
C ALA A 438 36.30 -17.27 7.95
N HIS A 439 35.45 -16.59 8.74
CA HIS A 439 35.79 -16.14 10.08
C HIS A 439 34.67 -16.44 11.07
N GLY A 440 34.93 -17.38 11.98
CA GLY A 440 33.98 -17.87 12.97
C GLY A 440 32.75 -18.52 12.32
N LYS A 441 31.79 -17.68 11.90
CA LYS A 441 30.53 -18.08 11.26
C LYS A 441 30.24 -17.35 9.94
N TYR A 442 31.14 -16.51 9.46
CA TYR A 442 30.87 -15.69 8.28
C TYR A 442 31.81 -16.03 7.14
N ALA A 443 31.27 -16.09 5.93
CA ALA A 443 32.05 -15.84 4.72
C ALA A 443 32.17 -14.32 4.52
N VAL A 444 33.38 -13.85 4.25
CA VAL A 444 33.68 -12.44 4.05
C VAL A 444 34.54 -12.29 2.80
N SER A 445 34.19 -11.32 1.96
CA SER A 445 35.10 -10.86 0.92
C SER A 445 36.08 -9.85 1.52
N ASP A 446 37.37 -10.01 1.22
CA ASP A 446 38.46 -9.21 1.78
C ASP A 446 39.23 -8.42 0.70
N LEU A 447 38.58 -8.19 -0.45
CA LEU A 447 39.13 -7.42 -1.55
C LEU A 447 38.13 -6.39 -2.07
N ASP A 448 38.53 -5.12 -2.05
CA ASP A 448 37.87 -4.09 -2.83
C ASP A 448 38.28 -4.26 -4.29
N ASN A 449 37.34 -4.64 -5.15
CA ASN A 449 37.63 -4.91 -6.55
C ASN A 449 36.85 -3.93 -7.45
N PRO A 450 37.40 -2.74 -7.72
CA PRO A 450 36.72 -1.74 -8.54
C PRO A 450 36.58 -2.18 -10.01
N ASP A 451 37.34 -3.18 -10.46
CA ASP A 451 37.40 -3.65 -11.85
C ASP A 451 36.67 -5.00 -12.06
N GLY A 452 35.98 -5.55 -11.04
CA GLY A 452 35.16 -6.76 -11.20
C GLY A 452 34.55 -7.31 -9.90
N ASP A 453 33.68 -8.31 -10.03
CA ASP A 453 32.95 -8.84 -8.87
C ASP A 453 33.73 -9.95 -8.13
N ASN A 454 33.75 -9.89 -6.79
CA ASN A 454 34.12 -11.04 -5.98
C ASN A 454 32.97 -12.04 -6.01
N GLN A 455 33.29 -13.27 -6.43
CA GLN A 455 32.31 -14.35 -6.57
C GLN A 455 32.79 -15.58 -5.83
N ALA A 456 31.89 -16.21 -5.09
CA ALA A 456 32.11 -17.52 -4.52
C ALA A 456 31.02 -18.46 -5.03
N LEU A 457 31.38 -19.44 -5.86
CA LEU A 457 30.42 -20.39 -6.44
C LEU A 457 30.54 -21.75 -5.77
N ALA A 458 29.43 -22.26 -5.23
CA ALA A 458 29.38 -23.59 -4.65
C ALA A 458 29.47 -24.66 -5.75
N SER A 459 30.58 -25.39 -5.82
CA SER A 459 30.86 -26.35 -6.89
C SER A 459 29.83 -27.49 -6.99
N PRO A 460 29.28 -28.05 -5.89
CA PRO A 460 28.27 -29.11 -5.95
C PRO A 460 26.88 -28.64 -6.40
N SER A 461 26.61 -27.33 -6.39
CA SER A 461 25.26 -26.76 -6.48
C SER A 461 24.65 -26.69 -7.88
N ARG A 462 25.14 -27.46 -8.86
CA ARG A 462 24.75 -27.28 -10.26
C ARG A 462 23.31 -27.69 -10.51
N CYS A 463 22.44 -26.72 -10.78
CA CYS A 463 21.01 -26.92 -10.96
C CYS A 463 20.41 -25.95 -11.98
N ARG A 464 19.30 -26.37 -12.58
CA ARG A 464 18.48 -25.52 -13.44
C ARG A 464 17.36 -24.87 -12.63
N ASP A 465 16.57 -25.70 -11.97
CA ASP A 465 15.40 -25.29 -11.20
C ASP A 465 15.75 -25.39 -9.72
N CYS A 466 16.18 -24.27 -9.14
CA CYS A 466 16.70 -24.24 -7.78
C CYS A 466 16.55 -22.87 -7.14
N GLN A 467 16.72 -22.84 -5.83
CA GLN A 467 16.87 -21.63 -5.05
C GLN A 467 18.22 -21.61 -4.34
N ALA A 468 18.79 -20.41 -4.23
CA ALA A 468 19.93 -20.09 -3.40
C ALA A 468 19.50 -19.12 -2.31
N GLU A 469 19.96 -19.35 -1.09
CA GLU A 469 19.63 -18.61 0.11
C GLU A 469 20.91 -18.30 0.89
N ALA A 470 21.04 -17.09 1.42
CA ALA A 470 22.06 -16.73 2.40
C ALA A 470 21.55 -15.62 3.31
N TRP A 471 21.99 -15.65 4.57
CA TRP A 471 21.96 -14.46 5.40
C TRP A 471 23.05 -13.50 4.94
N LEU A 472 22.71 -12.23 4.81
CA LEU A 472 23.58 -11.16 4.29
C LEU A 472 23.48 -9.91 5.17
N GLN A 473 24.63 -9.39 5.57
CA GLN A 473 24.80 -8.08 6.17
C GLN A 473 25.79 -7.25 5.36
N ALA A 474 25.27 -6.18 4.74
CA ALA A 474 26.00 -5.39 3.75
C ALA A 474 26.63 -4.11 4.31
N PHE A 475 26.33 -3.67 5.54
CA PHE A 475 26.92 -2.45 6.12
C PHE A 475 26.87 -1.21 5.19
N ALA A 476 25.79 -1.08 4.42
CA ALA A 476 25.57 -0.02 3.42
C ALA A 476 26.58 0.04 2.26
N VAL A 477 27.25 -1.07 1.91
CA VAL A 477 28.08 -1.14 0.72
C VAL A 477 27.28 -1.06 -0.59
N ASP A 478 27.97 -0.76 -1.70
CA ASP A 478 27.39 -0.48 -3.03
C ASP A 478 26.50 -1.59 -3.59
N GLU A 479 26.87 -2.86 -3.39
CA GLU A 479 26.00 -3.99 -3.67
C GLU A 479 26.49 -5.30 -3.06
N ALA A 480 25.56 -6.20 -2.74
CA ALA A 480 25.86 -7.57 -2.32
C ALA A 480 24.67 -8.50 -2.58
N GLY A 481 24.90 -9.79 -2.78
CA GLY A 481 23.82 -10.67 -3.20
C GLY A 481 24.12 -12.16 -3.29
N VAL A 482 23.11 -12.89 -3.78
CA VAL A 482 23.19 -14.31 -4.12
C VAL A 482 22.97 -14.52 -5.62
N MET A 483 23.58 -15.56 -6.17
CA MET A 483 23.57 -15.86 -7.60
C MET A 483 23.00 -17.24 -7.89
N LEU A 484 22.37 -17.39 -9.05
CA LEU A 484 21.91 -18.65 -9.63
C LEU A 484 22.32 -18.79 -11.09
N ARG A 485 22.35 -20.05 -11.55
CA ARG A 485 22.67 -20.44 -12.94
C ARG A 485 24.02 -19.88 -13.44
N ALA A 486 24.96 -19.63 -12.53
CA ALA A 486 26.26 -19.06 -12.85
C ALA A 486 27.08 -20.03 -13.71
N GLN A 487 27.49 -19.56 -14.90
CA GLN A 487 28.29 -20.25 -15.91
C GLN A 487 29.19 -19.20 -16.56
N GLU A 488 30.49 -19.47 -16.67
CA GLU A 488 31.47 -18.60 -17.36
C GLU A 488 31.23 -17.08 -17.11
N ASP A 489 30.53 -16.39 -18.01
CA ASP A 489 30.20 -14.96 -17.98
C ASP A 489 28.70 -14.64 -17.81
N ALA A 490 27.84 -15.64 -17.58
CA ALA A 490 26.40 -15.51 -17.43
C ALA A 490 25.89 -15.96 -16.06
N SER A 491 24.98 -15.19 -15.47
CA SER A 491 24.27 -15.58 -14.23
C SER A 491 22.99 -14.76 -14.00
N TYR A 492 22.11 -15.25 -13.14
CA TYR A 492 21.11 -14.42 -12.47
C TYR A 492 21.61 -14.07 -11.07
N ALA A 493 21.36 -12.83 -10.63
CA ALA A 493 21.71 -12.38 -9.28
C ALA A 493 20.55 -11.64 -8.63
N LEU A 494 20.36 -11.88 -7.34
CA LEU A 494 19.57 -11.03 -6.45
C LEU A 494 20.55 -10.11 -5.73
N VAL A 495 20.46 -8.82 -6.02
CA VAL A 495 21.39 -7.81 -5.51
C VAL A 495 20.65 -6.87 -4.57
N PHE A 496 21.21 -6.64 -3.38
CA PHE A 496 20.80 -5.63 -2.43
C PHE A 496 21.64 -4.35 -2.63
N LEU A 497 20.98 -3.20 -2.62
CA LEU A 497 21.58 -1.88 -2.87
C LEU A 497 21.60 -1.01 -1.60
N PRO A 498 22.51 -0.01 -1.52
CA PRO A 498 22.54 0.99 -0.45
C PRO A 498 21.21 1.71 -0.23
N SER A 499 20.41 1.83 -1.30
CA SER A 499 19.09 2.44 -1.26
C SER A 499 18.02 1.63 -0.50
N GLY A 500 18.36 0.44 0.02
CA GLY A 500 17.41 -0.47 0.66
C GLY A 500 16.60 -1.30 -0.35
N ARG A 501 16.88 -1.15 -1.65
CA ARG A 501 16.19 -1.87 -2.73
C ARG A 501 16.89 -3.17 -3.08
N ILE A 502 16.13 -4.07 -3.70
CA ILE A 502 16.64 -5.28 -4.32
C ILE A 502 16.42 -5.24 -5.82
N GLN A 503 17.34 -5.83 -6.57
CA GLN A 503 17.21 -6.06 -8.00
C GLN A 503 17.39 -7.54 -8.32
N ILE A 504 16.59 -8.06 -9.26
CA ILE A 504 16.95 -9.27 -9.99
C ILE A 504 17.66 -8.82 -11.26
N ARG A 505 18.92 -9.23 -11.42
CA ARG A 505 19.77 -8.90 -12.55
C ARG A 505 20.11 -10.14 -13.35
N ARG A 506 20.23 -9.99 -14.65
CA ARG A 506 20.90 -10.95 -15.53
C ARG A 506 22.26 -10.41 -15.93
N TYR A 507 23.32 -11.13 -15.63
CA TYR A 507 24.68 -10.86 -16.11
C TYR A 507 24.97 -11.64 -17.39
N HIS A 508 25.63 -11.01 -18.35
CA HIS A 508 26.09 -11.60 -19.61
C HIS A 508 27.23 -10.75 -20.18
N GLU A 509 28.29 -11.36 -20.74
CA GLU A 509 29.38 -10.67 -21.45
C GLU A 509 30.00 -9.47 -20.69
N GLY A 510 30.08 -9.56 -19.36
CA GLY A 510 30.69 -8.51 -18.51
C GLY A 510 29.80 -7.30 -18.21
N GLY A 511 28.51 -7.34 -18.59
CA GLY A 511 27.50 -6.37 -18.19
C GLY A 511 26.30 -7.02 -17.50
N HIS A 512 25.33 -6.21 -17.07
CA HIS A 512 24.07 -6.72 -16.53
C HIS A 512 22.85 -5.97 -17.07
N THR A 513 21.71 -6.67 -17.09
CA THR A 513 20.37 -6.12 -17.31
C THR A 513 19.57 -6.25 -16.02
N VAL A 514 19.01 -5.14 -15.52
CA VAL A 514 18.03 -5.20 -14.41
C VAL A 514 16.71 -5.69 -14.97
N LEU A 515 16.27 -6.87 -14.52
CA LEU A 515 15.02 -7.48 -14.95
C LEU A 515 13.83 -6.99 -14.11
N GLY A 516 14.07 -6.68 -12.84
CA GLY A 516 13.09 -6.10 -11.95
C GLY A 516 13.73 -5.51 -10.70
N GLU A 517 13.00 -4.62 -10.04
CA GLU A 517 13.46 -3.94 -8.84
C GLU A 517 12.30 -3.75 -7.85
N ALA A 518 12.53 -4.01 -6.57
CA ALA A 518 11.55 -3.82 -5.50
C ALA A 518 12.22 -3.28 -4.23
N SER A 519 11.43 -2.87 -3.23
CA SER A 519 11.98 -2.64 -1.89
C SER A 519 12.35 -3.99 -1.25
N SER A 520 13.46 -4.04 -0.53
CA SER A 520 13.82 -5.22 0.28
C SER A 520 12.83 -5.43 1.44
N GLY A 521 12.10 -4.38 1.82
CA GLY A 521 11.26 -4.35 3.02
C GLY A 521 12.04 -4.33 4.33
N ARG A 522 13.37 -4.13 4.28
CA ARG A 522 14.22 -4.04 5.47
C ARG A 522 14.16 -2.65 6.11
N PRO A 523 14.26 -2.55 7.45
CA PRO A 523 14.27 -1.27 8.14
C PRO A 523 15.61 -0.53 8.06
N SER A 524 16.70 -1.26 7.79
CA SER A 524 18.08 -0.74 7.75
C SER A 524 19.00 -1.67 6.93
N ALA A 525 19.96 -1.08 6.20
CA ALA A 525 21.06 -1.80 5.53
C ALA A 525 22.13 -2.33 6.52
N TRP A 526 22.11 -1.86 7.77
CA TRP A 526 23.05 -2.23 8.83
C TRP A 526 22.68 -3.51 9.56
N GLU A 527 21.45 -3.99 9.41
CA GLU A 527 21.03 -5.27 10.00
C GLU A 527 21.36 -6.44 9.04
N GLY A 528 21.25 -7.67 9.50
CA GLY A 528 21.34 -8.83 8.61
C GLY A 528 19.96 -9.30 8.17
N ALA A 529 19.84 -9.85 6.97
CA ALA A 529 18.59 -10.48 6.51
C ALA A 529 18.90 -11.68 5.62
N THR A 530 17.96 -12.63 5.54
CA THR A 530 18.05 -13.77 4.63
C THR A 530 17.53 -13.37 3.26
N PHE A 531 18.36 -13.50 2.23
CA PHE A 531 18.00 -13.25 0.84
C PHE A 531 17.92 -14.58 0.10
N THR A 532 16.83 -14.78 -0.63
CA THR A 532 16.60 -15.98 -1.44
C THR A 532 16.35 -15.57 -2.88
N LEU A 533 17.09 -16.17 -3.81
CA LEU A 533 16.79 -16.12 -5.24
C LEU A 533 16.35 -17.51 -5.68
N ALA A 534 15.21 -17.61 -6.37
CA ALA A 534 14.70 -18.84 -7.00
C ALA A 534 14.61 -18.63 -8.51
N ALA A 535 15.01 -19.64 -9.29
CA ALA A 535 14.90 -19.65 -10.74
C ALA A 535 14.35 -20.99 -11.23
N TRP A 536 13.35 -20.98 -12.12
CA TRP A 536 12.79 -22.19 -12.73
C TRP A 536 12.35 -21.98 -14.17
N GLY A 537 12.27 -23.07 -14.93
CA GLY A 537 11.85 -23.06 -16.34
C GLY A 537 12.99 -22.71 -17.31
N THR A 538 12.67 -22.79 -18.60
CA THR A 538 13.62 -22.60 -19.72
C THR A 538 13.16 -21.59 -20.75
N SER A 539 11.86 -21.48 -21.02
CA SER A 539 11.30 -20.50 -21.96
C SER A 539 9.81 -20.30 -21.65
N PRO A 540 9.45 -19.28 -20.83
CA PRO A 540 10.34 -18.32 -20.18
C PRO A 540 11.07 -18.89 -18.95
N VAL A 541 12.11 -18.17 -18.48
CA VAL A 541 12.70 -18.40 -17.16
C VAL A 541 11.96 -17.54 -16.14
N ARG A 542 11.40 -18.15 -15.10
CA ARG A 542 10.72 -17.46 -14.00
C ARG A 542 11.66 -17.30 -12.82
N LEU A 543 11.66 -16.12 -12.21
CA LEU A 543 12.55 -15.71 -11.13
C LEU A 543 11.71 -15.15 -9.98
N ALA A 544 12.06 -15.52 -8.75
CA ALA A 544 11.49 -14.93 -7.55
C ALA A 544 12.59 -14.57 -6.55
N ALA A 545 12.49 -13.37 -5.97
CA ALA A 545 13.37 -12.92 -4.91
C ALA A 545 12.56 -12.73 -3.62
N SER A 546 13.10 -13.27 -2.52
CA SER A 546 12.52 -13.15 -1.18
C SER A 546 13.52 -12.56 -0.20
N VAL A 547 12.99 -11.84 0.78
CA VAL A 547 13.76 -11.34 1.93
C VAL A 547 13.06 -11.79 3.21
N ASN A 548 13.79 -12.47 4.10
CA ASN A 548 13.27 -13.11 5.31
C ASN A 548 12.06 -14.02 5.03
N GLY A 549 12.16 -14.85 3.98
CA GLY A 549 11.12 -15.79 3.57
C GLY A 549 9.93 -15.17 2.82
N GLN A 550 9.86 -13.84 2.73
CA GLN A 550 8.77 -13.16 2.05
C GLN A 550 9.15 -12.78 0.62
N VAL A 551 8.38 -13.22 -0.37
CA VAL A 551 8.58 -12.84 -1.78
C VAL A 551 8.39 -11.31 -1.92
N ARG A 552 9.38 -10.65 -2.49
CA ARG A 552 9.44 -9.19 -2.71
C ARG A 552 9.38 -8.80 -4.18
N LEU A 553 9.86 -9.68 -5.06
CA LEU A 553 9.95 -9.41 -6.49
C LEU A 553 9.80 -10.72 -7.27
N ARG A 554 9.05 -10.68 -8.37
CA ARG A 554 8.94 -11.77 -9.35
C ARG A 554 9.19 -11.20 -10.74
N VAL A 555 9.90 -11.97 -11.56
CA VAL A 555 10.21 -11.56 -12.93
C VAL A 555 10.18 -12.76 -13.86
N THR A 556 9.67 -12.57 -15.07
CA THR A 556 9.69 -13.55 -16.15
C THR A 556 10.68 -13.08 -17.21
N ASP A 557 11.83 -13.75 -17.35
CA ASP A 557 12.78 -13.52 -18.43
C ASP A 557 12.39 -14.38 -19.64
N ALA A 558 11.56 -13.80 -20.51
CA ALA A 558 11.16 -14.38 -21.79
C ALA A 558 12.08 -14.00 -22.95
N SER A 559 13.17 -13.27 -22.67
CA SER A 559 14.03 -12.76 -23.72
C SER A 559 14.91 -13.86 -24.34
N PRO A 560 15.41 -13.66 -25.58
CA PRO A 560 16.36 -14.60 -26.20
C PRO A 560 17.67 -14.78 -25.41
N ALA A 561 17.98 -13.87 -24.50
CA ALA A 561 19.18 -13.90 -23.66
C ALA A 561 18.93 -14.58 -22.30
N ALA A 562 17.76 -15.18 -22.07
CA ALA A 562 17.48 -15.90 -20.83
C ALA A 562 18.46 -17.07 -20.63
N ILE A 563 18.93 -17.26 -19.40
CA ILE A 563 19.91 -18.30 -19.07
C ILE A 563 19.16 -19.61 -18.82
N GLN A 564 19.00 -20.41 -19.86
CA GLN A 564 18.16 -21.63 -19.85
C GLN A 564 18.88 -22.86 -19.29
N THR A 565 20.21 -22.83 -19.26
CA THR A 565 21.05 -23.98 -18.89
C THR A 565 21.28 -24.06 -17.38
N PRO A 566 21.48 -25.27 -16.82
CA PRO A 566 21.88 -25.44 -15.43
C PRO A 566 23.26 -24.82 -15.15
N GLY A 567 23.37 -24.12 -14.01
CA GLY A 567 24.62 -23.50 -13.56
C GLY A 567 24.78 -23.58 -12.05
N ARG A 568 25.85 -22.98 -11.52
CA ARG A 568 26.14 -22.99 -10.07
C ARG A 568 25.38 -21.87 -9.35
N ALA A 569 25.17 -22.06 -8.06
CA ALA A 569 24.74 -21.02 -7.13
C ALA A 569 25.94 -20.44 -6.38
N GLY A 570 25.80 -19.22 -5.87
CA GLY A 570 26.89 -18.59 -5.13
C GLY A 570 26.57 -17.25 -4.48
N LEU A 571 27.63 -16.62 -3.99
CA LEU A 571 27.65 -15.31 -3.35
C LEU A 571 28.31 -14.29 -4.28
N PHE A 572 27.88 -13.03 -4.14
CA PHE A 572 28.30 -11.91 -4.98
C PHE A 572 28.56 -10.65 -4.14
N THR A 573 29.69 -9.98 -4.36
CA THR A 573 29.96 -8.61 -3.87
C THR A 573 31.15 -7.99 -4.63
N PRO A 574 31.13 -6.71 -5.03
CA PRO A 574 32.29 -6.03 -5.64
C PRO A 574 33.28 -5.48 -4.59
N ILE A 575 32.92 -5.53 -3.30
CA ILE A 575 33.62 -4.82 -2.23
C ILE A 575 33.89 -5.72 -1.02
N ALA A 576 34.91 -5.37 -0.25
CA ALA A 576 35.26 -6.05 0.99
C ALA A 576 34.27 -5.76 2.13
N GLY A 577 34.32 -6.58 3.18
CA GLY A 577 33.65 -6.31 4.46
C GLY A 577 32.17 -6.69 4.51
N VAL A 578 31.63 -7.35 3.47
CA VAL A 578 30.28 -7.91 3.47
C VAL A 578 30.27 -9.27 4.16
N TRP A 579 29.29 -9.49 5.05
CA TRP A 579 29.15 -10.76 5.77
C TRP A 579 28.04 -11.61 5.17
N PHE A 580 28.37 -12.87 4.90
CA PHE A 580 27.43 -13.91 4.49
C PHE A 580 27.44 -15.05 5.51
N ASP A 581 26.27 -15.60 5.79
CA ASP A 581 26.07 -16.75 6.70
C ASP A 581 24.99 -17.68 6.13
N ASP A 582 24.94 -18.92 6.63
CA ASP A 582 23.89 -19.91 6.35
C ASP A 582 23.56 -20.08 4.85
N PHE A 583 24.58 -20.29 4.01
CA PHE A 583 24.36 -20.49 2.58
C PHE A 583 23.69 -21.84 2.33
N LEU A 584 22.61 -21.84 1.55
CA LEU A 584 21.80 -23.03 1.26
C LEU A 584 21.33 -23.03 -0.19
N VAL A 585 21.47 -24.17 -0.85
CA VAL A 585 20.95 -24.41 -2.20
C VAL A 585 20.02 -25.62 -2.18
N ARG A 586 18.82 -25.44 -2.72
CA ARG A 586 17.80 -26.50 -2.84
C ARG A 586 17.28 -26.58 -4.26
N GLU A 587 17.03 -27.78 -4.76
CA GLU A 587 16.21 -27.97 -5.96
C GLU A 587 14.81 -27.42 -5.73
N LEU A 588 14.12 -27.06 -6.81
CA LEU A 588 12.70 -26.74 -6.76
C LEU A 588 11.91 -27.94 -7.31
N ASN A 589 10.85 -28.33 -6.61
CA ASN A 589 9.95 -29.38 -7.08
C ASN A 589 9.02 -28.80 -8.16
N VAL A 590 9.53 -28.68 -9.38
CA VAL A 590 8.75 -28.25 -10.55
C VAL A 590 7.90 -29.44 -11.04
N PRO A 591 6.59 -29.25 -11.29
CA PRO A 591 5.72 -30.29 -11.84
C PRO A 591 6.18 -30.83 -13.21
#